data_AF-A0A7R7GYJ4-F1
#
_entry.id   AF-A0A7R7GYJ4-F1
#
_cell.length_a   1.000
_cell.length_b   1.000
_cell.length_c   1.000
_cell.angle_alpha   90.00
_cell.angle_beta   90.00
_cell.angle_gamma   90.00
#
_symmetry.space_group_name_H-M   'P 1'
#
loop_
_entity.id
_entity.type
_entity.pdbx_description
1 polymer ?
#
loop_
_entity_poly.entity_id
_entity_poly.type
_entity_poly.pdbx_seq_one_letter_code
_entity_poly.pdbx_strand_id
1 'polypeptide(L)'
;MWNLRPRPPGRPRDPQKDRDVLAATRELLVEVGYQRTTIAAVARRAGVGAPTIYRRWPRREALIEDAAFGHTQPAPLPAATGNLYADLRAWVEAFLAQLADPVTRAAIPGLLVAYHRDETLYERLVSRSEEDVRAQLVELLAADGLQQRADAVFDLFGGVHRHPGIDGRAARGGEVLRPDRGSPDRTCLFVVAARSGPRC
;
A
#
# COMPACT_ATOMS: atom_id res chain seq x y z
N MET A 1 -25.94 -47.05 -12.94
CA MET A 1 -24.97 -46.46 -12.00
C MET A 1 -24.07 -45.51 -12.81
N TRP A 2 -24.39 -44.22 -12.84
CA TRP A 2 -23.63 -43.24 -13.63
C TRP A 2 -22.29 -42.96 -12.97
N ASN A 3 -21.21 -43.14 -13.74
CA ASN A 3 -19.84 -43.02 -13.27
C ASN A 3 -19.34 -41.59 -13.59
N LEU A 4 -19.35 -40.69 -12.61
CA LEU A 4 -18.81 -39.34 -12.76
C LEU A 4 -17.28 -39.40 -12.68
N ARG A 5 -16.62 -39.37 -13.84
CA ARG A 5 -15.16 -39.16 -13.88
C ARG A 5 -14.87 -37.73 -13.43
N PRO A 6 -13.98 -37.51 -12.44
CA PRO A 6 -13.57 -36.15 -12.06
C PRO A 6 -12.92 -35.47 -13.27
N ARG A 7 -13.43 -34.29 -13.61
CA ARG A 7 -12.90 -33.46 -14.70
C ARG A 7 -11.45 -33.11 -14.34
N PRO A 8 -10.46 -33.34 -15.23
CA PRO A 8 -9.08 -33.01 -14.93
C PRO A 8 -8.97 -31.51 -14.62
N PRO A 9 -8.13 -31.11 -13.65
CA PRO A 9 -7.90 -29.71 -13.35
C PRO A 9 -7.52 -28.97 -14.64
N GLY A 10 -8.21 -27.86 -14.93
CA GLY A 10 -7.94 -27.07 -16.12
C GLY A 10 -6.47 -26.64 -16.19
N ARG A 11 -5.95 -26.45 -17.42
CA ARG A 11 -4.56 -26.06 -17.70
C ARG A 11 -4.05 -25.01 -16.69
N PRO A 12 -2.86 -25.20 -16.09
CA PRO A 12 -2.26 -24.23 -15.18
C PRO A 12 -2.28 -22.84 -15.80
N ARG A 13 -2.70 -21.85 -15.01
CA ARG A 13 -2.85 -20.46 -15.44
C ARG A 13 -1.48 -19.87 -15.76
N ASP A 14 -1.46 -18.97 -16.74
CA ASP A 14 -0.24 -18.35 -17.25
C ASP A 14 0.12 -17.11 -16.40
N PRO A 15 1.19 -17.18 -15.57
CA PRO A 15 1.59 -16.06 -14.71
C PRO A 15 2.13 -14.87 -15.50
N GLN A 16 2.51 -15.06 -16.78
CA GLN A 16 2.97 -13.96 -17.62
C GLN A 16 1.83 -12.96 -17.88
N LYS A 17 0.62 -13.47 -18.16
CA LYS A 17 -0.55 -12.61 -18.41
C LYS A 17 -0.92 -11.76 -17.21
N ASP A 18 -0.72 -12.29 -16.02
CA ASP A 18 -1.00 -11.55 -14.80
C ASP A 18 0.01 -10.40 -14.62
N ARG A 19 1.30 -10.64 -14.92
CA ARG A 19 2.31 -9.57 -14.97
C ARG A 19 1.98 -8.50 -16.00
N ASP A 20 1.58 -8.90 -17.20
CA ASP A 20 1.26 -7.97 -18.29
C ASP A 20 0.05 -7.09 -17.92
N VAL A 21 -0.98 -7.67 -17.29
CA VAL A 21 -2.16 -6.95 -16.81
C VAL A 21 -1.80 -5.95 -15.71
N LEU A 22 -0.95 -6.33 -14.76
CA LEU A 22 -0.50 -5.44 -13.69
C LEU A 22 0.38 -4.31 -14.22
N ALA A 23 1.31 -4.60 -15.12
CA ALA A 23 2.15 -3.60 -15.78
C ALA A 23 1.29 -2.56 -16.54
N ALA A 24 0.35 -3.02 -17.36
CA ALA A 24 -0.58 -2.15 -18.09
C ALA A 24 -1.44 -1.29 -17.15
N THR A 25 -1.82 -1.83 -15.98
CA THR A 25 -2.56 -1.09 -14.95
C THR A 25 -1.70 0.00 -14.33
N ARG A 26 -0.45 -0.30 -13.98
CA ARG A 26 0.52 0.67 -13.42
C ARG A 26 0.76 1.82 -14.39
N GLU A 27 1.01 1.51 -15.66
CA GLU A 27 1.19 2.51 -16.72
C GLU A 27 -0.04 3.42 -16.84
N LEU A 28 -1.24 2.84 -16.91
CA LEU A 28 -2.49 3.60 -17.00
C LEU A 28 -2.73 4.51 -15.78
N LEU A 29 -2.42 4.04 -14.57
CA LEU A 29 -2.55 4.86 -13.36
C LEU A 29 -1.70 6.12 -13.44
N VAL A 30 -0.48 6.02 -13.98
CA VAL A 30 0.42 7.17 -14.16
C VAL A 30 -0.02 8.05 -15.33
N GLU A 31 -0.36 7.46 -16.47
CA GLU A 31 -0.74 8.19 -17.69
C GLU A 31 -2.06 8.96 -17.55
N VAL A 32 -3.08 8.29 -17.00
CA VAL A 32 -4.46 8.79 -17.06
C VAL A 32 -5.13 8.92 -15.71
N GLY A 33 -4.49 8.49 -14.62
CA GLY A 33 -5.02 8.56 -13.26
C GLY A 33 -6.12 7.53 -12.99
N TYR A 34 -6.41 7.36 -11.70
CA TYR A 34 -7.35 6.35 -11.18
C TYR A 34 -8.71 6.29 -11.90
N GLN A 35 -9.35 7.45 -12.09
CA GLN A 35 -10.72 7.49 -12.63
C GLN A 35 -10.83 6.97 -14.06
N ARG A 36 -9.78 7.16 -14.87
CA ARG A 36 -9.77 6.76 -16.29
C ARG A 36 -9.15 5.37 -16.52
N THR A 37 -8.53 4.78 -15.51
CA THR A 37 -8.06 3.38 -15.55
C THR A 37 -9.26 2.44 -15.46
N THR A 38 -9.75 1.93 -16.60
CA THR A 38 -10.88 0.99 -16.68
C THR A 38 -10.41 -0.42 -17.03
N ILE A 39 -11.19 -1.44 -16.68
CA ILE A 39 -10.90 -2.84 -17.08
C ILE A 39 -10.75 -2.97 -18.60
N ALA A 40 -11.58 -2.28 -19.37
CA ALA A 40 -11.49 -2.29 -20.84
C ALA A 40 -10.19 -1.66 -21.35
N ALA A 41 -9.76 -0.54 -20.75
CA ALA A 41 -8.49 0.10 -21.10
C ALA A 41 -7.29 -0.79 -20.74
N VAL A 42 -7.30 -1.43 -19.57
CA VAL A 42 -6.27 -2.38 -19.15
C VAL A 42 -6.23 -3.59 -20.07
N ALA A 43 -7.39 -4.22 -20.33
CA ALA A 43 -7.52 -5.38 -21.22
C ALA A 43 -6.92 -5.10 -22.60
N ARG A 44 -7.28 -3.94 -23.19
CA ARG A 44 -6.75 -3.50 -24.48
C ARG A 44 -5.23 -3.33 -24.46
N ARG A 45 -4.68 -2.71 -23.42
CA ARG A 45 -3.23 -2.46 -23.33
C ARG A 45 -2.43 -3.73 -23.04
N ALA A 46 -2.93 -4.61 -22.19
CA ALA A 46 -2.30 -5.89 -21.87
C ALA A 46 -2.51 -6.96 -22.96
N GLY A 47 -3.31 -6.68 -24.00
CA GLY A 47 -3.60 -7.66 -25.06
C GLY A 47 -4.41 -8.87 -24.58
N VAL A 48 -5.22 -8.72 -23.53
CA VAL A 48 -6.04 -9.79 -22.96
C VAL A 48 -7.53 -9.47 -23.03
N GLY A 49 -8.39 -10.49 -23.01
CA GLY A 49 -9.84 -10.28 -22.88
C GLY A 49 -10.25 -9.96 -21.44
N ALA A 50 -11.27 -9.11 -21.24
CA ALA A 50 -11.79 -8.76 -19.91
C ALA A 50 -12.14 -9.96 -19.00
N PRO A 51 -12.68 -11.10 -19.49
CA PRO A 51 -12.90 -12.29 -18.65
C PRO A 51 -11.63 -12.87 -18.03
N THR A 52 -10.47 -12.65 -18.67
CA THR A 52 -9.15 -13.05 -18.13
C THR A 52 -8.83 -12.27 -16.86
N ILE A 53 -9.15 -10.97 -16.85
CA ILE A 53 -8.92 -10.08 -15.71
C ILE A 53 -9.91 -10.40 -14.59
N TYR A 54 -11.21 -10.45 -14.89
CA TYR A 54 -12.25 -10.70 -13.86
C TYR A 54 -12.10 -12.03 -13.12
N ARG A 55 -11.47 -13.03 -13.75
CA ARG A 55 -11.19 -14.32 -13.11
C ARG A 55 -10.21 -14.21 -11.93
N ARG A 56 -9.30 -13.23 -11.95
CA ARG A 56 -8.27 -13.03 -10.91
C ARG A 56 -8.57 -11.81 -10.04
N TRP A 57 -9.08 -10.74 -10.64
CA TRP A 57 -9.51 -9.54 -9.94
C TRP A 57 -11.01 -9.33 -10.16
N PRO A 58 -11.86 -9.77 -9.21
CA PRO A 58 -13.32 -9.71 -9.36
C PRO A 58 -13.87 -8.29 -9.57
N ARG A 59 -13.10 -7.28 -9.18
CA ARG A 59 -13.47 -5.86 -9.19
C ARG A 59 -12.25 -5.03 -9.61
N ARG A 60 -12.51 -3.88 -10.25
CA ARG A 60 -11.47 -2.97 -10.74
C ARG A 60 -10.54 -2.53 -9.62
N GLU A 61 -11.10 -2.24 -8.47
CA GLU A 61 -10.35 -1.72 -7.35
C GLU A 61 -9.40 -2.77 -6.78
N ALA A 62 -9.76 -4.06 -6.82
CA ALA A 62 -8.84 -5.15 -6.46
C ALA A 62 -7.66 -5.29 -7.44
N LEU A 63 -7.88 -5.01 -8.73
CA LEU A 63 -6.79 -4.95 -9.71
C LEU A 63 -5.86 -3.76 -9.42
N ILE A 64 -6.43 -2.59 -9.12
CA ILE A 64 -5.66 -1.38 -8.81
C ILE A 64 -4.88 -1.55 -7.51
N GLU A 65 -5.48 -2.15 -6.47
CA GLU A 65 -4.77 -2.55 -5.25
C GLU A 65 -3.57 -3.46 -5.55
N ASP A 66 -3.77 -4.51 -6.34
CA ASP A 66 -2.71 -5.47 -6.65
C ASP A 66 -1.60 -4.84 -7.50
N ALA A 67 -1.95 -3.90 -8.37
CA ALA A 67 -1.00 -3.13 -9.18
C ALA A 67 -0.20 -2.11 -8.35
N ALA A 68 -0.81 -1.51 -7.32
CA ALA A 68 -0.16 -0.52 -6.45
C ALA A 68 0.66 -1.18 -5.33
N PHE A 69 0.16 -2.26 -4.73
CA PHE A 69 0.69 -2.85 -3.50
C PHE A 69 1.10 -4.32 -3.61
N GLY A 70 0.61 -5.06 -4.62
CA GLY A 70 0.73 -6.53 -4.62
C GLY A 70 2.04 -7.11 -5.15
N HIS A 71 2.83 -6.33 -5.87
CA HIS A 71 4.04 -6.83 -6.57
C HIS A 71 5.24 -5.88 -6.49
N THR A 72 5.10 -4.77 -5.77
CA THR A 72 6.24 -3.98 -5.36
C THR A 72 6.78 -4.69 -4.14
N GLN A 73 7.76 -5.59 -4.31
CA GLN A 73 8.68 -5.85 -3.20
C GLN A 73 9.09 -4.46 -2.70
N PRO A 74 8.91 -4.15 -1.41
CA PRO A 74 9.35 -2.87 -0.91
C PRO A 74 10.82 -2.77 -1.28
N ALA A 75 11.25 -1.56 -1.69
CA ALA A 75 12.63 -1.34 -2.06
C ALA A 75 13.51 -1.98 -0.99
N PRO A 76 14.39 -2.93 -1.35
CA PRO A 76 15.16 -3.64 -0.35
C PRO A 76 15.93 -2.63 0.47
N LEU A 77 15.79 -2.72 1.79
CA LEU A 77 16.54 -1.84 2.67
C LEU A 77 18.04 -2.06 2.43
N PRO A 78 18.85 -0.99 2.55
CA PRO A 78 20.29 -1.16 2.65
C PRO A 78 20.64 -2.19 3.72
N ALA A 79 21.74 -2.91 3.53
CA ALA A 79 22.19 -3.89 4.51
C ALA A 79 22.35 -3.23 5.90
N ALA A 80 21.86 -3.90 6.94
CA ALA A 80 21.89 -3.37 8.30
C ALA A 80 23.34 -2.99 8.68
N THR A 81 23.50 -1.77 9.15
CA THR A 81 24.80 -1.19 9.50
C THR A 81 25.21 -1.51 10.94
N GLY A 82 24.28 -2.03 11.75
CA GLY A 82 24.46 -2.22 13.19
C GLY A 82 24.31 -0.93 13.99
N ASN A 83 23.94 0.17 13.32
CA ASN A 83 23.55 1.42 13.95
C ASN A 83 22.04 1.59 13.78
N LEU A 84 21.30 1.30 14.86
CA LEU A 84 19.84 1.36 14.88
C LEU A 84 19.28 2.70 14.35
N TYR A 85 19.92 3.83 14.64
CA TYR A 85 19.45 5.13 14.14
C TYR A 85 19.59 5.25 12.62
N ALA A 86 20.74 4.82 12.08
CA ALA A 86 20.99 4.84 10.64
C ALA A 86 20.05 3.86 9.90
N ASP A 87 19.86 2.67 10.46
CA ASP A 87 19.00 1.64 9.90
C ASP A 87 17.53 2.09 9.93
N LEU A 88 17.03 2.65 11.05
CA LEU A 88 15.69 3.24 11.13
C LEU A 88 15.49 4.39 10.16
N ARG A 89 16.50 5.25 9.99
CA ARG A 89 16.44 6.34 9.00
C ARG A 89 16.28 5.79 7.59
N ALA A 90 17.08 4.79 7.21
CA ALA A 90 16.99 4.15 5.89
C ALA A 90 15.62 3.51 5.68
N TRP A 91 15.05 2.89 6.73
CA TRP A 91 13.68 2.36 6.69
C TRP A 91 12.63 3.46 6.46
N VAL A 92 12.71 4.59 7.17
CA VAL A 92 11.78 5.72 6.97
C VAL A 92 11.90 6.27 5.55
N GLU A 93 13.11 6.42 5.01
CA GLU A 93 13.34 6.89 3.65
C GLU A 93 12.74 5.94 2.61
N ALA A 94 12.90 4.62 2.78
CA ALA A 94 12.30 3.62 1.92
C ALA A 94 10.76 3.65 1.98
N PHE A 95 10.20 3.78 3.18
CA PHE A 95 8.76 3.91 3.37
C PHE A 95 8.19 5.15 2.67
N LEU A 96 8.82 6.31 2.86
CA LEU A 96 8.42 7.55 2.20
C LEU A 96 8.55 7.47 0.68
N ALA A 97 9.59 6.80 0.16
CA ALA A 97 9.75 6.56 -1.26
C ALA A 97 8.63 5.67 -1.84
N GLN A 98 8.21 4.64 -1.10
CA GLN A 98 7.08 3.80 -1.49
C GLN A 98 5.75 4.58 -1.54
N LEU A 99 5.51 5.45 -0.57
CA LEU A 99 4.34 6.34 -0.56
C LEU A 99 4.41 7.39 -1.68
N ALA A 100 5.62 7.81 -2.06
CA ALA A 100 5.85 8.76 -3.14
C ALA A 100 5.77 8.14 -4.54
N ASP A 101 5.72 6.80 -4.66
CA ASP A 101 5.61 6.10 -5.94
C ASP A 101 4.42 6.65 -6.75
N PRO A 102 4.62 7.03 -8.03
CA PRO A 102 3.57 7.64 -8.84
C PRO A 102 2.30 6.79 -8.97
N VAL A 103 2.43 5.46 -9.02
CA VAL A 103 1.30 4.53 -9.08
C VAL A 103 0.54 4.59 -7.75
N THR A 104 1.24 4.47 -6.63
CA THR A 104 0.67 4.57 -5.27
C THR A 104 -0.07 5.89 -5.08
N ARG A 105 0.55 7.00 -5.45
CA ARG A 105 -0.03 8.35 -5.37
C ARG A 105 -1.28 8.51 -6.22
N ALA A 106 -1.29 7.92 -7.42
CA ALA A 106 -2.45 7.94 -8.30
C ALA A 106 -3.60 7.07 -7.77
N ALA A 107 -3.28 5.93 -7.14
CA ALA A 107 -4.25 4.93 -6.71
C ALA A 107 -4.96 5.28 -5.38
N ILE A 108 -4.20 5.68 -4.35
CA ILE A 108 -4.70 5.80 -2.97
C ILE A 108 -5.96 6.67 -2.86
N PRO A 109 -6.01 7.92 -3.36
CA PRO A 109 -7.18 8.78 -3.18
C PRO A 109 -8.45 8.16 -3.77
N GLY A 110 -8.31 7.50 -4.92
CA GLY A 110 -9.42 6.82 -5.59
C GLY A 110 -9.92 5.60 -4.83
N LEU A 111 -9.00 4.81 -4.26
CA LEU A 111 -9.32 3.64 -3.45
C LEU A 111 -9.98 4.03 -2.13
N LEU A 112 -9.47 5.07 -1.44
CA LEU A 112 -10.09 5.60 -0.21
C LEU A 112 -11.53 6.06 -0.46
N VAL A 113 -11.76 6.78 -1.56
CA VAL A 113 -13.12 7.17 -1.95
C VAL A 113 -13.96 5.96 -2.35
N ALA A 114 -13.40 4.95 -3.01
CA ALA A 114 -14.16 3.75 -3.36
C ALA A 114 -14.61 2.95 -2.13
N TYR A 115 -13.83 2.96 -1.03
CA TYR A 115 -14.10 2.17 0.17
C TYR A 115 -14.65 2.95 1.35
N HIS A 116 -14.89 4.26 1.23
CA HIS A 116 -15.37 5.08 2.35
C HIS A 116 -16.68 4.60 3.00
N ARG A 117 -17.42 3.67 2.37
CA ARG A 117 -18.66 3.08 2.90
C ARG A 117 -18.53 1.64 3.37
N ASP A 118 -17.40 0.99 3.10
CA ASP A 118 -17.11 -0.38 3.49
C ASP A 118 -15.84 -0.40 4.32
N GLU A 119 -16.02 -0.34 5.65
CA GLU A 119 -14.94 -0.29 6.63
C GLU A 119 -14.00 -1.51 6.50
N THR A 120 -14.53 -2.67 6.11
CA THR A 120 -13.71 -3.90 5.93
C THR A 120 -12.80 -3.84 4.70
N LEU A 121 -13.25 -3.17 3.63
CA LEU A 121 -12.40 -2.96 2.44
C LEU A 121 -11.35 -1.88 2.71
N TYR A 122 -11.73 -0.85 3.46
CA TYR A 122 -10.81 0.18 3.91
C TYR A 122 -9.68 -0.38 4.78
N GLU A 123 -10.02 -1.16 5.80
CA GLU A 123 -9.04 -1.80 6.69
C GLU A 123 -8.13 -2.75 5.92
N ARG A 124 -8.68 -3.57 5.02
CA ARG A 124 -7.85 -4.46 4.18
C ARG A 124 -6.90 -3.71 3.26
N LEU A 125 -7.34 -2.59 2.69
CA LEU A 125 -6.49 -1.75 1.85
C LEU A 125 -5.29 -1.22 2.64
N VAL A 126 -5.56 -0.70 3.84
CA VAL A 126 -4.53 -0.23 4.76
C VAL A 126 -3.60 -1.36 5.12
N SER A 127 -4.10 -2.46 5.69
CA SER A 127 -3.27 -3.58 6.15
C SER A 127 -2.36 -4.08 5.03
N ARG A 128 -2.91 -4.26 3.82
CA ARG A 128 -2.15 -4.69 2.65
C ARG A 128 -1.04 -3.71 2.26
N SER A 129 -1.26 -2.40 2.42
CA SER A 129 -0.23 -1.40 2.12
C SER A 129 0.90 -1.36 3.16
N GLU A 130 0.63 -1.83 4.38
CA GLU A 130 1.55 -1.76 5.52
C GLU A 130 2.29 -3.08 5.80
N GLU A 131 1.71 -4.23 5.43
CA GLU A 131 2.20 -5.57 5.79
C GLU A 131 3.69 -5.75 5.52
N ASP A 132 4.14 -5.47 4.31
CA ASP A 132 5.55 -5.66 3.94
C ASP A 132 6.49 -4.68 4.66
N VAL A 133 6.05 -3.43 4.83
CA VAL A 133 6.83 -2.37 5.50
C VAL A 133 6.95 -2.65 7.00
N ARG A 134 5.87 -3.15 7.61
CA ARG A 134 5.82 -3.56 9.02
C ARG A 134 6.72 -4.77 9.26
N ALA A 135 6.69 -5.77 8.36
CA ALA A 135 7.57 -6.92 8.45
C ALA A 135 9.05 -6.50 8.42
N GLN A 136 9.42 -5.59 7.53
CA GLN A 136 10.78 -5.04 7.47
C GLN A 136 11.20 -4.31 8.76
N LEU A 137 10.29 -3.54 9.37
CA LEU A 137 10.56 -2.86 10.64
C LEU A 137 10.76 -3.86 11.78
N VAL A 138 9.96 -4.92 11.83
CA VAL A 138 10.08 -5.99 12.81
C VAL A 138 11.44 -6.66 12.70
N GLU A 139 11.88 -7.00 11.49
CA GLU A 139 13.20 -7.61 11.25
C GLU A 139 14.35 -6.68 11.66
N LEU A 140 14.25 -5.39 11.29
CA LEU A 140 15.23 -4.37 11.66
C LEU A 140 15.36 -4.27 13.18
N LEU A 141 14.24 -4.17 13.90
CA LEU A 141 14.23 -4.03 15.36
C LEU A 141 14.59 -5.33 16.09
N ALA A 142 14.41 -6.50 15.46
CA ALA A 142 14.76 -7.79 16.06
C ALA A 142 16.26 -7.93 16.29
N ALA A 143 17.11 -7.27 15.48
CA ALA A 143 18.56 -7.26 15.67
C ALA A 143 18.98 -6.70 17.04
N ASP A 144 18.18 -5.78 17.59
CA ASP A 144 18.40 -5.14 18.89
C ASP A 144 17.45 -5.66 20.00
N GLY A 145 16.64 -6.68 19.73
CA GLY A 145 15.65 -7.22 20.68
C GLY A 145 14.47 -6.27 20.95
N LEU A 146 14.14 -5.42 19.98
CA LEU A 146 13.12 -4.38 20.06
C LEU A 146 11.89 -4.65 19.16
N GLN A 147 11.74 -5.86 18.63
CA GLN A 147 10.65 -6.23 17.69
C GLN A 147 9.24 -5.89 18.21
N GLN A 148 9.02 -5.98 19.52
CA GLN A 148 7.79 -5.61 20.22
C GLN A 148 7.46 -4.11 20.14
N ARG A 149 8.42 -3.26 19.74
CA ARG A 149 8.22 -1.83 19.55
C ARG A 149 7.84 -1.47 18.12
N ALA A 150 7.84 -2.43 17.17
CA ALA A 150 7.54 -2.16 15.78
C ALA A 150 6.18 -1.48 15.60
N ASP A 151 5.15 -1.95 16.30
CA ASP A 151 3.81 -1.35 16.22
C ASP A 151 3.80 0.09 16.72
N ALA A 152 4.42 0.37 17.86
CA ALA A 152 4.50 1.72 18.42
C ALA A 152 5.30 2.68 17.53
N VAL A 153 6.39 2.19 16.91
CA VAL A 153 7.18 2.96 15.95
C VAL A 153 6.35 3.22 14.70
N PHE A 154 5.65 2.21 14.20
CA PHE A 154 4.78 2.35 13.04
C PHE A 154 3.63 3.34 13.31
N ASP A 155 2.98 3.26 14.48
CA ASP A 155 1.90 4.16 14.89
C ASP A 155 2.35 5.63 14.98
N LEU A 156 3.62 5.87 15.33
CA LEU A 156 4.22 7.21 15.34
C LEU A 156 4.24 7.83 13.94
N PHE A 157 4.43 7.01 12.90
CA PHE A 157 4.49 7.45 11.50
C PHE A 157 3.14 7.39 10.80
N GLY A 158 2.34 6.36 11.08
CA GLY A 158 1.08 6.05 10.41
C GLY A 158 -0.14 6.72 11.05
N GLY A 159 0.05 7.56 12.08
CA GLY A 159 -0.98 8.21 12.90
C GLY A 159 -2.38 8.29 12.27
N VAL A 160 -3.17 7.21 12.47
CA VAL A 160 -4.62 7.00 12.29
C VAL A 160 -4.90 5.50 12.07
N HIS A 161 -4.40 4.60 12.93
CA HIS A 161 -5.06 3.30 13.12
C HIS A 161 -5.51 3.14 14.56
N ARG A 162 -6.78 3.53 14.77
CA ARG A 162 -7.50 3.43 16.03
C ARG A 162 -7.57 1.96 16.45
N HIS A 163 -6.71 1.58 17.39
CA HIS A 163 -6.86 0.33 18.12
C HIS A 163 -8.24 0.33 18.83
N PRO A 164 -9.05 -0.74 18.78
CA PRO A 164 -10.42 -0.76 19.34
C PRO A 164 -10.46 -0.80 20.89
N GLY A 165 -9.45 -0.27 21.60
CA GLY A 165 -9.31 -0.41 23.05
C GLY A 165 -8.90 0.84 23.82
N ILE A 166 -8.80 2.03 23.19
CA ILE A 166 -8.38 3.26 23.88
C ILE A 166 -9.45 4.35 23.79
N ASP A 167 -10.02 4.67 24.96
CA ASP A 167 -11.15 5.56 25.17
C ASP A 167 -10.84 7.03 24.83
N GLY A 168 -11.34 7.49 23.68
CA GLY A 168 -12.16 8.69 23.48
C GLY A 168 -11.65 10.11 23.82
N ARG A 169 -10.56 10.32 24.58
CA ARG A 169 -10.30 11.63 25.20
C ARG A 169 -9.09 12.44 24.70
N ALA A 170 -8.24 11.89 23.83
CA ALA A 170 -6.96 12.53 23.47
C ALA A 170 -6.90 13.21 22.09
N ALA A 171 -7.96 13.16 21.27
CA ALA A 171 -7.92 13.62 19.87
C ALA A 171 -8.42 15.06 19.65
N ARG A 172 -7.94 16.05 20.42
CA ARG A 172 -8.17 17.47 20.10
C ARG A 172 -6.83 18.21 20.06
N GLY A 173 -6.23 18.34 18.87
CA GLY A 173 -5.07 19.24 18.70
C GLY A 173 -4.10 18.98 17.54
N GLY A 174 -4.52 18.40 16.41
CA GLY A 174 -3.64 18.25 15.23
C GLY A 174 -3.68 19.48 14.32
N GLU A 175 -2.55 20.14 14.09
CA GLU A 175 -2.38 21.21 13.08
C GLU A 175 -1.82 20.62 11.77
N VAL A 176 -2.41 21.02 10.64
CA VAL A 176 -1.98 20.62 9.29
C VAL A 176 -0.70 21.35 8.93
N LEU A 177 0.41 20.62 8.77
CA LEU A 177 1.66 21.23 8.30
C LEU A 177 1.51 21.61 6.82
N ARG A 178 1.46 22.92 6.53
CA ARG A 178 1.48 23.44 5.15
C ARG A 178 2.92 23.46 4.60
N PRO A 179 3.13 23.08 3.33
CA PRO A 179 4.46 23.10 2.73
C PRO A 179 5.00 24.52 2.51
N ASP A 180 6.32 24.67 2.61
CA ASP A 180 7.07 25.90 2.38
C ASP A 180 6.95 26.34 0.90
N ARG A 181 6.81 27.65 0.68
CA ARG A 181 6.40 28.25 -0.60
C ARG A 181 7.51 28.25 -1.68
N GLY A 182 8.69 27.67 -1.40
CA GLY A 182 9.88 27.77 -2.25
C GLY A 182 10.32 26.50 -2.98
N SER A 183 9.73 25.31 -2.74
CA SER A 183 10.18 24.06 -3.37
C SER A 183 9.47 23.78 -4.72
N PRO A 184 10.19 23.37 -5.77
CA PRO A 184 9.60 23.05 -7.08
C PRO A 184 8.75 21.78 -7.08
N ASP A 185 8.87 20.92 -6.06
CA ASP A 185 8.05 19.71 -5.92
C ASP A 185 6.76 20.00 -5.13
N ARG A 186 5.70 20.30 -5.88
CA ARG A 186 4.34 20.57 -5.38
C ARG A 186 3.60 19.31 -4.91
N THR A 187 4.25 18.47 -4.11
CA THR A 187 3.63 17.30 -3.50
C THR A 187 3.06 17.68 -2.13
N CYS A 188 1.76 18.00 -2.09
CA CYS A 188 1.00 18.05 -0.84
C CYS A 188 0.91 16.64 -0.25
N LEU A 189 1.94 16.23 0.50
CA LEU A 189 1.90 15.03 1.33
C LEU A 189 1.19 15.42 2.64
N PHE A 190 -0.04 14.94 2.84
CA PHE A 190 -0.70 15.07 4.14
C PHE A 190 -0.10 14.05 5.10
N VAL A 191 0.93 14.46 5.84
CA VAL A 191 1.43 13.72 7.01
C VAL A 191 0.83 14.39 8.25
N VAL A 192 -0.04 13.67 8.97
CA VAL A 192 -0.55 14.13 10.27
C VAL A 192 0.48 13.76 11.33
N ALA A 193 1.38 14.68 11.65
CA ALA A 193 2.38 14.48 12.71
C ALA A 193 1.79 14.84 14.09
N ALA A 194 1.75 13.88 15.01
CA ALA A 194 1.42 14.13 16.41
C ALA A 194 2.67 14.62 17.16
N ARG A 195 2.71 15.90 17.58
CA ARG A 195 3.80 16.44 18.41
C ARG A 195 3.72 15.89 19.84
N SER A 196 4.79 15.27 20.31
CA SER A 196 5.03 15.03 21.74
C SER A 196 5.76 16.25 22.33
N GLY A 197 5.11 17.01 23.22
CA GLY A 197 5.77 18.05 24.02
C GLY A 197 6.43 17.46 25.28
N PRO A 198 7.50 18.09 25.82
CA PRO A 198 8.24 17.56 26.96
C PRO A 198 7.40 17.70 28.25
N ARG A 199 7.48 16.72 29.14
CA ARG A 199 6.90 16.82 30.48
C ARG A 199 7.97 17.32 31.46
N CYS A 200 7.64 18.42 32.13
CA CYS A 200 8.27 18.90 33.36
C CYS A 200 8.13 17.91 34.51
#